data_AF-A0A8T5UE97-F1
#
_entry.id   AF-A0A8T5UE97-F1
#
_cell.length_a   1.000
_cell.length_b   1.000
_cell.length_c   1.000
_cell.angle_alpha   90.00
_cell.angle_beta   90.00
_cell.angle_gamma   90.00
#
_symmetry.space_group_name_H-M   'P 1'
#
loop_
_entity.id
_entity.type
_entity.pdbx_description
1 polymer ?
#
loop_
_entity_poly.entity_id
_entity_poly.type
_entity_poly.pdbx_seq_one_letter_code
_entity_poly.pdbx_strand_id
1 'polypeptide(L)'
;MLFQFGDPLFFVLWLILATVIVFLIMYIAVRLVVSKTKASDKWVLILVLAFIAVLLLPIIVGAVMTVLNLIGGALASLRSALDGGGHNFLGNFAPIIFFLLLLAFTKFLVSISWEHALWVSLLTLFILYIIYSLIPELYNFVQFG
;
A
#
# COMPACT_ATOMS: atom_id res chain seq x y z
N MET A 1 2.04 -2.41 21.66
CA MET A 1 2.04 -0.93 21.64
C MET A 1 1.10 -0.40 20.54
N LEU A 2 -0.11 -1.00 20.39
CA LEU A 2 -1.03 -0.74 19.27
C LEU A 2 -1.91 0.51 19.44
N PHE A 3 -1.80 1.24 20.57
CA PHE A 3 -2.70 2.35 20.93
C PHE A 3 -1.98 3.49 21.67
N GLN A 4 -0.65 3.60 21.52
CA GLN A 4 0.15 4.50 22.37
C GLN A 4 0.44 5.88 21.76
N PHE A 5 0.07 6.14 20.51
CA PHE A 5 0.31 7.42 19.85
C PHE A 5 -0.98 7.93 19.19
N GLY A 6 -1.57 8.98 19.78
CA GLY A 6 -2.85 9.55 19.37
C GLY A 6 -4.05 8.84 19.99
N ASP A 7 -5.11 9.61 20.28
CA ASP A 7 -6.38 9.07 20.74
C ASP A 7 -6.83 7.98 19.74
N PRO A 8 -7.06 6.71 20.15
CA PRO A 8 -7.45 5.63 19.23
C PRO A 8 -8.64 6.00 18.34
N LEU A 9 -9.50 6.88 18.85
CA LEU A 9 -10.60 7.48 18.12
C LEU A 9 -10.14 8.23 16.86
N PHE A 10 -9.12 9.09 16.94
CA PHE A 10 -8.61 9.84 15.79
C PHE A 10 -8.00 8.91 14.75
N PHE A 11 -7.29 7.86 15.16
CA PHE A 11 -6.76 6.87 14.22
C PHE A 11 -7.89 6.20 13.43
N VAL A 12 -8.94 5.73 14.12
CA VAL A 12 -10.09 5.10 13.45
C VAL A 12 -10.78 6.08 12.51
N LEU A 13 -10.95 7.35 12.90
CA LEU A 13 -11.53 8.38 12.05
C LEU A 13 -10.69 8.64 10.79
N TRP A 14 -9.37 8.76 10.93
CA TRP A 14 -8.45 8.92 9.80
C TRP A 14 -8.46 7.69 8.88
N LEU A 15 -8.54 6.49 9.45
CA LEU A 15 -8.61 5.24 8.69
C LEU A 15 -9.88 5.17 7.85
N ILE A 16 -11.03 5.51 8.45
CA ILE A 16 -12.31 5.59 7.75
C ILE A 16 -12.23 6.63 6.64
N LEU A 17 -11.73 7.84 6.94
CA LEU A 17 -11.62 8.91 5.97
C LEU A 17 -10.72 8.52 4.79
N ALA A 18 -9.53 7.98 5.05
CA ALA A 18 -8.62 7.51 4.01
C ALA A 18 -9.24 6.39 3.16
N THR A 19 -9.93 5.44 3.80
CA THR A 19 -10.64 4.36 3.09
C THR A 19 -11.72 4.92 2.17
N VAL A 20 -12.51 5.90 2.64
CA VAL A 20 -13.55 6.54 1.82
C VAL A 20 -12.94 7.29 0.65
N ILE A 21 -11.87 8.07 0.87
CA ILE A 21 -11.18 8.81 -0.20
C ILE A 21 -10.63 7.83 -1.25
N VAL A 22 -9.90 6.80 -0.82
CA VAL A 22 -9.34 5.79 -1.73
C VAL A 22 -10.46 5.08 -2.47
N PHE A 23 -11.56 4.70 -1.80
CA PHE A 23 -12.72 4.10 -2.43
C PHE A 23 -13.29 4.98 -3.54
N LEU A 24 -13.56 6.27 -3.27
CA LEU A 24 -14.12 7.19 -4.25
C LEU A 24 -13.21 7.35 -5.46
N ILE A 25 -11.91 7.48 -5.22
CA ILE A 25 -10.91 7.59 -6.27
C ILE A 25 -10.84 6.32 -7.11
N MET A 26 -10.77 5.15 -6.48
CA MET A 26 -10.74 3.87 -7.20
C MET A 26 -12.02 3.65 -8.00
N TYR A 27 -13.17 4.02 -7.43
CA TYR A 27 -14.46 3.94 -8.11
C TYR A 27 -14.49 4.84 -9.36
N ILE A 28 -14.02 6.08 -9.25
CA ILE A 28 -13.90 7.00 -10.38
C ILE A 28 -12.89 6.46 -11.40
N ALA A 29 -11.75 5.94 -10.96
CA ALA A 29 -10.73 5.36 -11.83
C ALA A 29 -11.29 4.18 -12.63
N VAL A 30 -11.96 3.22 -11.98
CA VAL A 30 -12.61 2.10 -12.66
C VAL A 30 -13.70 2.59 -13.62
N ARG A 31 -14.45 3.62 -13.24
CA ARG A 31 -15.50 4.21 -14.08
C ARG A 31 -14.95 4.83 -15.37
N LEU A 32 -13.82 5.53 -15.29
CA LEU A 32 -13.19 6.24 -16.39
C LEU A 32 -12.32 5.33 -17.27
N VAL A 33 -11.56 4.44 -16.63
CA VAL A 33 -10.60 3.55 -17.31
C VAL A 33 -11.30 2.32 -17.88
N VAL A 34 -12.34 1.80 -17.23
CA VAL A 34 -13.00 0.56 -17.63
C VAL A 34 -14.42 0.81 -18.15
N SER A 35 -15.36 1.14 -17.27
CA SER A 35 -16.73 1.50 -17.63
C SER A 35 -17.59 1.84 -16.41
N LYS A 36 -18.68 2.56 -16.64
CA LYS A 36 -19.70 2.87 -15.62
C LYS A 36 -20.38 1.63 -15.04
N THR A 37 -20.70 0.65 -15.88
CA THR A 37 -21.31 -0.61 -15.46
C THR A 37 -20.38 -1.38 -14.55
N LYS A 38 -19.11 -1.55 -14.93
CA LYS A 38 -18.14 -2.28 -14.11
C LYS A 38 -17.91 -1.65 -12.74
N ALA A 39 -17.80 -0.32 -12.69
CA ALA A 39 -17.66 0.41 -11.43
C ALA A 39 -18.88 0.18 -10.53
N SER A 40 -20.09 0.27 -11.08
CA SER A 40 -21.34 0.04 -10.36
C SER A 40 -21.55 -1.41 -9.95
N ASP A 41 -21.07 -2.39 -10.71
CA ASP A 41 -21.24 -3.82 -10.38
C ASP A 41 -20.26 -4.28 -9.30
N LYS A 42 -19.09 -3.63 -9.23
CA LYS A 42 -17.97 -4.02 -8.36
C LYS A 42 -17.72 -3.04 -7.22
N TRP A 43 -18.63 -2.10 -6.95
CA TRP A 43 -18.45 -1.06 -5.93
C TRP A 43 -18.10 -1.63 -4.54
N VAL A 44 -18.74 -2.74 -4.12
CA VAL A 44 -18.41 -3.40 -2.84
C VAL A 44 -16.98 -3.92 -2.84
N LEU A 45 -16.53 -4.55 -3.93
CA LEU A 45 -15.18 -5.08 -4.04
C LEU A 45 -14.14 -3.97 -4.15
N ILE A 46 -14.50 -2.83 -4.74
CA ILE A 46 -13.67 -1.62 -4.75
C ILE A 46 -13.55 -1.03 -3.34
N LEU A 47 -14.63 -1.01 -2.55
CA LEU A 47 -14.60 -0.57 -1.15
C LEU A 47 -13.72 -1.50 -0.29
N VAL A 48 -13.89 -2.81 -0.44
CA VAL A 48 -13.04 -3.81 0.24
C VAL A 48 -11.58 -3.62 -0.16
N LEU A 49 -11.30 -3.42 -1.45
CA LEU A 49 -9.94 -3.16 -1.93
C LEU A 49 -9.36 -1.86 -1.37
N ALA A 50 -10.14 -0.78 -1.29
CA ALA A 50 -9.71 0.46 -0.67
C ALA A 50 -9.33 0.26 0.81
N PHE A 51 -10.13 -0.51 1.55
CA PHE A 51 -9.82 -0.85 2.94
C PHE A 51 -8.54 -1.70 3.05
N ILE A 52 -8.40 -2.73 2.21
CA ILE A 52 -7.17 -3.55 2.13
C ILE A 52 -5.96 -2.66 1.81
N ALA A 53 -6.10 -1.73 0.87
CA ALA A 53 -5.02 -0.86 0.42
C ALA A 53 -4.55 0.11 1.51
N VAL A 54 -5.49 0.65 2.31
CA VAL A 54 -5.17 1.60 3.39
C VAL A 54 -4.65 0.89 4.64
N LEU A 55 -5.24 -0.27 5.01
CA LEU A 55 -4.94 -0.95 6.28
C LEU A 55 -3.99 -2.13 6.13
N LEU A 56 -4.32 -3.10 5.27
CA LEU A 56 -3.62 -4.39 5.26
C LEU A 56 -2.32 -4.33 4.45
N LEU A 57 -2.32 -3.67 3.29
CA LEU A 57 -1.15 -3.59 2.44
C LEU A 57 0.06 -2.97 3.14
N PRO A 58 -0.05 -1.84 3.88
CA PRO A 58 1.14 -1.27 4.49
C PRO A 58 1.65 -2.11 5.66
N ILE A 59 0.79 -2.86 6.37
CA ILE A 59 1.21 -3.85 7.39
C ILE A 59 2.04 -4.95 6.74
N ILE A 60 1.52 -5.54 5.66
CA ILE A 60 2.20 -6.60 4.92
C ILE A 60 3.54 -6.09 4.41
N VAL A 61 3.59 -4.88 3.88
CA VAL A 61 4.81 -4.30 3.32
C VAL A 61 5.82 -3.91 4.40
N GLY A 62 5.39 -3.46 5.58
CA GLY A 62 6.28 -3.26 6.73
C GLY A 62 6.94 -4.57 7.18
N ALA A 63 6.17 -5.66 7.21
CA ALA A 63 6.72 -7.00 7.49
C ALA A 63 7.72 -7.45 6.41
N VAL A 64 7.39 -7.27 5.13
CA VAL A 64 8.30 -7.56 4.01
C VAL A 64 9.57 -6.72 4.11
N MET A 65 9.47 -5.41 4.39
CA MET A 65 10.63 -4.53 4.55
C MET A 65 11.54 -4.99 5.68
N THR A 66 10.97 -5.43 6.80
CA THR A 66 11.74 -6.00 7.93
C THR A 66 12.54 -7.22 7.49
N VAL A 67 11.91 -8.17 6.81
CA VAL A 67 12.59 -9.38 6.31
C VAL A 67 13.67 -9.03 5.28
N LEU A 68 13.36 -8.15 4.33
CA LEU A 68 14.32 -7.71 3.30
C LEU A 68 15.53 -7.00 3.91
N ASN A 69 15.33 -6.18 4.94
CA ASN A 69 16.42 -5.50 5.64
C ASN A 69 17.27 -6.46 6.48
N LEU A 70 16.68 -7.48 7.08
CA LEU A 70 17.43 -8.53 7.79
C LEU A 70 18.34 -9.30 6.83
N ILE A 71 17.80 -9.75 5.70
CA ILE A 71 18.58 -10.46 4.68
C ILE A 71 19.64 -9.54 4.07
N GLY A 72 19.25 -8.32 3.69
CA GLY A 72 20.17 -7.36 3.09
C GLY A 72 21.27 -6.90 4.04
N GLY A 73 20.96 -6.77 5.34
CA GLY A 73 21.93 -6.51 6.39
C GLY A 73 22.93 -7.65 6.59
N ALA A 74 22.46 -8.90 6.58
CA ALA A 74 23.35 -10.07 6.64
C ALA A 74 24.30 -10.11 5.44
N LEU A 75 23.80 -9.92 4.21
CA LEU A 75 24.62 -9.86 3.00
C LEU A 75 25.61 -8.69 3.02
N ALA A 76 25.16 -7.51 3.47
CA ALA A 76 26.04 -6.35 3.63
C ALA A 76 27.16 -6.64 4.64
N SER A 77 26.86 -7.28 5.78
CA SER A 77 27.87 -7.63 6.78
C SER A 77 28.92 -8.61 6.25
N LEU A 78 28.50 -9.62 5.47
CA LEU A 78 29.41 -10.55 4.80
C LEU A 78 30.32 -9.84 3.81
N ARG A 79 29.77 -8.90 3.03
CA ARG A 79 30.55 -8.11 2.08
C ARG A 79 31.54 -7.19 2.78
N SER A 80 31.11 -6.49 3.83
CA SER A 80 32.00 -5.63 4.63
C SER A 80 33.14 -6.41 5.27
N ALA A 81 32.94 -7.68 5.62
CA ALA A 81 34.01 -8.55 6.10
C ALA A 81 35.04 -8.95 5.02
N LEU A 82 34.68 -8.86 3.73
CA LEU A 82 35.56 -9.17 2.60
C LEU A 82 36.29 -7.95 2.04
N ASP A 83 35.57 -6.84 1.80
CA ASP A 83 36.11 -5.66 1.09
C ASP A 83 35.76 -4.31 1.76
N GLY A 84 35.08 -4.31 2.91
CA GLY A 84 34.70 -3.09 3.64
C GLY A 84 33.58 -2.24 3.00
N GLY A 85 32.98 -2.69 1.89
CA GLY A 85 32.03 -1.89 1.09
C GLY A 85 30.57 -2.35 1.13
N GLY A 86 30.14 -3.11 2.16
CA GLY A 86 28.78 -3.66 2.23
C GLY A 86 27.70 -2.62 2.50
N HIS A 87 26.67 -2.57 1.64
CA HIS A 87 25.47 -1.76 1.82
C HIS A 87 24.21 -2.59 1.60
N ASN A 88 23.17 -2.34 2.41
CA ASN A 88 21.88 -2.98 2.25
C ASN A 88 20.99 -2.14 1.30
N PHE A 89 20.68 -2.71 0.14
CA PHE A 89 19.74 -2.14 -0.83
C PHE A 89 18.41 -2.92 -0.92
N LEU A 90 18.30 -4.07 -0.24
CA LEU A 90 17.14 -4.96 -0.39
C LEU A 90 15.86 -4.33 0.16
N GLY A 91 15.96 -3.54 1.24
CA GLY A 91 14.82 -2.80 1.79
C GLY A 91 14.14 -1.88 0.78
N ASN A 92 14.89 -1.35 -0.20
CA ASN A 92 14.37 -0.43 -1.21
C ASN A 92 13.40 -1.10 -2.20
N PHE A 93 13.29 -2.43 -2.20
CA PHE A 93 12.29 -3.15 -3.01
C PHE A 93 10.89 -3.17 -2.37
N ALA A 94 10.74 -2.80 -1.10
CA ALA A 94 9.44 -2.84 -0.42
C ALA A 94 8.33 -2.02 -1.15
N PRO A 95 8.58 -0.81 -1.66
CA PRO A 95 7.58 -0.06 -2.44
C PRO A 95 7.17 -0.75 -3.76
N ILE A 96 8.11 -1.46 -4.41
CA ILE A 96 7.83 -2.22 -5.62
C ILE A 96 6.89 -3.38 -5.29
N ILE A 97 7.15 -4.08 -4.19
CA ILE A 97 6.28 -5.16 -3.70
C ILE A 97 4.89 -4.63 -3.34
N PHE A 98 4.80 -3.46 -2.69
CA PHE A 98 3.54 -2.77 -2.41
C PHE A 98 2.72 -2.58 -3.70
N PHE A 99 3.35 -2.02 -4.73
CA PHE A 99 2.69 -1.79 -6.01
C PHE A 99 2.23 -3.10 -6.67
N LEU A 100 3.08 -4.13 -6.68
CA LEU A 100 2.74 -5.43 -7.29
C LEU A 100 1.55 -6.11 -6.58
N LEU A 101 1.50 -6.03 -5.25
CA LEU A 101 0.37 -6.53 -4.47
C LEU A 101 -0.91 -5.75 -4.80
N LEU A 102 -0.85 -4.42 -4.79
CA LEU A 102 -1.99 -3.56 -5.15
C LEU A 102 -2.48 -3.86 -6.57
N LEU A 103 -1.57 -4.06 -7.52
CA LEU A 103 -1.88 -4.43 -8.90
C LEU A 103 -2.59 -5.78 -8.99
N ALA A 104 -2.07 -6.80 -8.31
CA ALA A 104 -2.68 -8.12 -8.26
C ALA A 104 -4.08 -8.07 -7.63
N PHE A 105 -4.23 -7.41 -6.48
CA PHE A 105 -5.53 -7.27 -5.84
C PHE A 105 -6.53 -6.51 -6.72
N THR A 106 -6.11 -5.41 -7.35
CA THR A 106 -6.95 -4.66 -8.30
C THR A 106 -7.39 -5.53 -9.48
N LYS A 107 -6.46 -6.29 -10.06
CA LYS A 107 -6.75 -7.23 -11.16
C LYS A 107 -7.79 -8.27 -10.77
N PHE A 108 -7.63 -8.91 -9.61
CA PHE A 108 -8.42 -10.09 -9.23
C PHE A 108 -9.74 -9.72 -8.54
N LEU A 109 -9.76 -8.75 -7.62
CA LEU A 109 -10.99 -8.32 -6.94
C LEU A 109 -11.93 -7.57 -7.90
N VAL A 110 -11.41 -6.64 -8.71
CA VAL A 110 -12.25 -5.87 -9.63
C VAL A 110 -12.53 -6.65 -10.93
N SER A 111 -11.73 -7.68 -11.23
CA SER A 111 -11.89 -8.55 -12.40
C SER A 111 -11.87 -7.75 -13.72
N ILE A 112 -10.78 -7.02 -13.95
CA ILE A 112 -10.52 -6.18 -15.14
C ILE A 112 -9.29 -6.69 -15.90
N SER A 113 -8.92 -6.14 -17.07
CA SER A 113 -7.68 -6.55 -17.75
C SER A 113 -6.44 -6.01 -17.02
N TRP A 114 -5.26 -6.60 -17.27
CA TRP A 114 -4.00 -6.15 -16.65
C TRP A 114 -3.66 -4.70 -17.01
N GLU A 115 -3.93 -4.28 -18.24
CA GLU A 115 -3.73 -2.89 -18.70
C GLU A 115 -4.56 -1.90 -17.87
N HIS A 116 -5.87 -2.16 -17.74
CA HIS A 116 -6.73 -1.29 -16.92
C HIS A 116 -6.35 -1.36 -15.43
N ALA A 117 -5.99 -2.55 -14.92
CA ALA A 117 -5.56 -2.72 -13.53
C ALA A 117 -4.30 -1.92 -13.22
N LEU A 118 -3.36 -1.83 -14.17
CA LEU A 118 -2.14 -1.03 -14.04
C LEU A 118 -2.48 0.44 -13.82
N TRP A 119 -3.33 1.02 -14.67
CA TRP A 119 -3.72 2.43 -14.57
C TRP A 119 -4.48 2.74 -13.28
N VAL A 120 -5.44 1.88 -12.91
CA VAL A 120 -6.19 2.03 -11.66
C VAL A 120 -5.25 1.94 -10.45
N SER A 121 -4.32 1.00 -10.45
CA SER A 121 -3.39 0.78 -9.33
C SER A 121 -2.37 1.91 -9.21
N LEU A 122 -1.84 2.44 -10.31
CA LEU A 122 -0.94 3.60 -10.30
C LEU A 122 -1.63 4.84 -9.74
N LEU A 123 -2.86 5.12 -10.18
CA LEU A 123 -3.63 6.24 -9.68
C LEU A 123 -3.94 6.08 -8.19
N THR A 124 -4.29 4.87 -7.77
CA THR A 124 -4.52 4.53 -6.36
C THR A 124 -3.25 4.73 -5.53
N LEU A 125 -2.11 4.24 -6.01
CA LEU A 125 -0.82 4.40 -5.34
C LEU A 125 -0.44 5.88 -5.18
N PHE A 126 -0.67 6.68 -6.23
CA PHE A 126 -0.41 8.12 -6.21
C PHE A 126 -1.27 8.83 -5.15
N ILE A 127 -2.55 8.50 -5.05
CA ILE A 127 -3.42 9.07 -4.01
C ILE A 127 -3.04 8.58 -2.62
N LEU A 128 -2.71 7.29 -2.45
CA LEU A 128 -2.21 6.76 -1.17
C LEU A 128 -0.96 7.52 -0.71
N TYR A 129 -0.04 7.80 -1.63
CA TYR A 129 1.16 8.60 -1.34
C TYR A 129 0.80 10.01 -0.85
N ILE A 130 -0.16 10.70 -1.50
CA ILE A 130 -0.65 12.00 -1.04
C ILE A 130 -1.29 11.89 0.35
N ILE A 131 -2.15 10.90 0.58
CA ILE A 131 -2.82 10.67 1.88
C ILE A 131 -1.78 10.48 2.99
N TYR A 132 -0.79 9.61 2.78
CA TYR A 132 0.25 9.35 3.77
C TYR A 132 1.19 10.55 3.98
N SER A 133 1.34 11.42 2.98
CA SER A 133 2.10 12.67 3.12
C SER A 133 1.33 13.73 3.93
N LEU A 134 0.00 13.77 3.81
CA LEU A 134 -0.86 14.72 4.51
C LEU A 134 -1.25 14.28 5.93
N ILE A 135 -1.32 12.96 6.16
CA ILE A 135 -1.72 12.35 7.43
C ILE A 135 -0.63 11.34 7.84
N PRO A 136 0.51 11.81 8.36
CA PRO A 136 1.63 10.96 8.74
C PRO A 136 1.28 9.93 9.82
N GLU A 137 0.25 10.19 10.64
CA GLU A 137 -0.22 9.29 11.68
C GLU A 137 -0.70 7.95 11.11
N LEU A 138 -1.34 7.97 9.94
CA LEU A 138 -1.73 6.75 9.22
C LEU A 138 -0.51 5.96 8.74
N TYR A 139 0.55 6.65 8.32
CA TYR A 139 1.77 6.01 7.87
C TYR A 139 2.53 5.36 9.04
N ASN A 140 2.75 6.13 10.10
CA ASN A 140 3.52 5.71 11.28
C ASN A 140 2.83 4.57 12.05
N PHE A 141 1.49 4.57 12.11
CA PHE A 141 0.75 3.50 12.74
C PHE A 141 0.89 2.17 11.98
N VAL A 142 0.81 2.21 10.65
CA VAL A 142 0.64 1.01 9.82
C VAL A 142 2.00 0.37 9.45
N GLN A 143 3.09 1.14 9.46
CA GLN A 143 4.45 0.59 9.27
C GLN A 143 5.11 0.06 10.55
N PHE A 144 4.39 0.07 11.68
CA PHE A 144 4.89 -0.22 13.03
C PHE A 144 5.99 0.77 13.45
N GLY A 145 5.56 1.96 13.90
CA GLY A 145 6.41 2.87 14.68
C GLY A 145 7.04 2.21 15.90
#